data_AF-A0A954VAI6-F1
#
_entry.id   AF-A0A954VAI6-F1
#
_cell.length_a   1.000
_cell.length_b   1.000
_cell.length_c   1.000
_cell.angle_alpha   90.00
_cell.angle_beta   90.00
_cell.angle_gamma   90.00
#
_symmetry.space_group_name_H-M   'P 1'
#
loop_
_entity.id
_entity.type
_entity.pdbx_description
1 polymer ?
#
loop_
_entity_poly.entity_id
_entity_poly.type
_entity_poly.pdbx_seq_one_letter_code
_entity_poly.pdbx_strand_id
1 'polypeptide(L)' 'PGHPDADARGFVVMPNVKPANEMVDLITASRSYEANLQALRSLRTMAESALSLLRSV' A
#
# COMPACT_ATOMS: atom_id res chain seq x y z
N PRO A 1 28.63 -12.86 -26.79
CA PRO A 1 28.82 -11.42 -27.04
C PRO A 1 27.50 -10.65 -26.86
N GLY A 2 27.49 -9.66 -25.97
CA GLY A 2 26.48 -8.61 -26.01
C GLY A 2 25.22 -8.88 -25.18
N HIS A 3 25.35 -8.90 -23.86
CA HIS A 3 24.30 -8.25 -23.08
C HIS A 3 24.64 -6.75 -23.14
N PRO A 4 23.76 -5.88 -23.69
CA PRO A 4 24.04 -4.45 -23.81
C PRO A 4 24.33 -3.77 -22.46
N ASP A 5 23.86 -4.37 -21.37
CA ASP A 5 24.05 -3.89 -19.99
C ASP A 5 25.22 -4.58 -19.24
N ALA A 6 26.06 -5.35 -19.94
CA ALA A 6 27.23 -5.99 -19.32
C ALA A 6 28.41 -5.02 -19.22
N ASP A 7 29.13 -5.01 -18.09
CA ASP A 7 30.37 -4.26 -17.92
C ASP A 7 31.48 -4.77 -18.85
N ALA A 8 32.61 -4.06 -18.91
CA ALA A 8 33.75 -4.43 -19.75
C ALA A 8 34.37 -5.81 -19.44
N ARG A 9 33.96 -6.46 -18.35
CA ARG A 9 34.40 -7.80 -17.91
C ARG A 9 33.28 -8.85 -18.07
N GLY A 10 32.12 -8.48 -18.61
CA GLY A 10 31.00 -9.38 -18.86
C GLY A 10 30.04 -9.58 -17.69
N PHE A 11 30.12 -8.77 -16.62
CA PHE A 11 29.19 -8.83 -15.50
C PHE A 11 27.94 -7.98 -15.76
N VAL A 12 26.76 -8.55 -15.52
CA VAL A 12 25.47 -7.87 -15.66
C VAL A 12 24.92 -7.51 -14.29
N VAL A 13 24.58 -6.23 -14.11
CA VAL A 13 23.88 -5.77 -12.90
C VAL A 13 22.41 -6.13 -13.05
N MET A 14 21.93 -7.00 -12.17
CA MET A 14 20.50 -7.30 -12.08
C MET A 14 19.85 -6.51 -10.93
N PRO A 15 18.57 -6.13 -11.04
CA PRO A 15 17.86 -5.49 -9.95
C PRO A 15 17.85 -6.38 -8.70
N ASN A 16 18.13 -5.80 -7.53
CA ASN A 16 18.00 -6.47 -6.23
C ASN A 16 16.55 -6.46 -5.73
N VAL A 17 15.62 -6.83 -6.61
CA VAL A 17 14.18 -6.86 -6.32
C VAL A 17 13.75 -8.32 -6.21
N LYS A 18 13.03 -8.66 -5.12
CA LYS A 18 12.49 -10.00 -4.91
C LYS A 18 10.99 -9.95 -5.19
N PRO A 19 10.51 -10.46 -6.34
CA PRO A 19 9.10 -10.34 -6.72
C PRO A 19 8.14 -10.88 -5.68
N ALA A 20 8.51 -11.96 -4.98
CA ALA A 20 7.70 -12.51 -3.88
C ALA A 20 7.51 -11.52 -2.73
N ASN A 21 8.55 -10.77 -2.37
CA ASN A 21 8.48 -9.78 -1.29
C ASN A 21 7.65 -8.57 -1.73
N GLU A 22 7.92 -8.04 -2.93
CA GLU A 22 7.16 -6.90 -3.48
C GLU A 22 5.67 -7.20 -3.60
N MET A 23 5.29 -8.44 -3.98
CA MET A 23 3.89 -8.84 -4.00
C MET A 23 3.27 -8.87 -2.60
N VAL A 24 3.99 -9.34 -1.58
CA VAL A 24 3.52 -9.32 -0.19
C VAL A 24 3.37 -7.89 0.31
N ASP A 25 4.31 -7.00 -0.02
CA ASP A 25 4.27 -5.59 0.33
C ASP A 25 3.08 -4.89 -0.35
N LEU A 26 2.82 -5.19 -1.63
CA LEU A 26 1.63 -4.69 -2.34
C LEU A 26 0.32 -5.18 -1.71
N ILE A 27 0.22 -6.46 -1.38
CA ILE A 27 -0.97 -7.03 -0.72
C ILE A 27 -1.19 -6.37 0.64
N THR A 28 -0.12 -6.19 1.41
CA THR A 28 -0.16 -5.56 2.73
C THR A 28 -0.60 -4.10 2.61
N ALA A 29 -0.03 -3.35 1.68
CA ALA A 29 -0.41 -1.97 1.40
C ALA A 29 -1.90 -1.85 1.02
N SER A 30 -2.40 -2.75 0.15
CA SER A 30 -3.82 -2.79 -0.24
C SER A 30 -4.73 -3.04 0.96
N ARG A 31 -4.39 -4.02 1.81
CA ARG A 31 -5.18 -4.33 3.01
C ARG A 31 -5.16 -3.19 4.03
N SER A 32 -4.01 -2.55 4.24
CA SER A 32 -3.89 -1.37 5.12
C SER A 32 -4.73 -0.20 4.60
N TYR A 33 -4.79 0.01 3.28
CA TYR A 33 -5.64 1.03 2.68
C TYR A 33 -7.13 0.77 2.94
N GLU A 34 -7.58 -0.46 2.71
CA GLU A 34 -8.97 -0.87 2.99
C GLU A 34 -9.32 -0.72 4.48
N ALA A 35 -8.42 -1.15 5.37
CA ALA A 35 -8.61 -1.02 6.81
C ALA A 35 -8.75 0.46 7.25
N ASN A 36 -7.90 1.33 6.72
CA ASN A 36 -7.96 2.77 6.98
C ASN A 36 -9.26 3.39 6.46
N LEU A 37 -9.70 3.00 5.27
CA LEU A 37 -10.98 3.46 4.72
C LEU A 37 -12.15 3.03 5.59
N GLN A 38 -12.14 1.81 6.13
CA GLN A 38 -13.18 1.33 7.02
C GLN A 38 -13.17 2.07 8.37
N ALA A 39 -11.99 2.31 8.94
CA ALA A 39 -11.86 3.11 10.16
C ALA A 39 -12.44 4.53 9.96
N LEU A 40 -12.14 5.19 8.84
CA LEU A 40 -12.68 6.51 8.51
C LEU A 40 -14.20 6.50 8.35
N ARG A 41 -14.77 5.46 7.75
CA ARG A 41 -16.23 5.30 7.64
C ARG A 41 -16.88 5.18 9.02
N SER A 42 -16.32 4.34 9.90
CA SER A 42 -16.81 4.20 11.27
C SER A 42 -16.75 5.52 12.03
N LEU A 43 -15.64 6.26 11.92
CA LEU A 43 -15.50 7.58 12.52
C LEU A 43 -16.55 8.57 12.02
N ARG A 44 -16.82 8.59 10.70
CA ARG A 44 -17.86 9.44 10.12
C ARG A 44 -19.24 9.11 10.67
N THR A 45 -19.60 7.83 10.71
CA THR A 45 -20.89 7.39 11.26
C THR A 45 -21.04 7.82 12.71
N MET A 46 -20.00 7.65 13.53
CA MET A 46 -20.01 8.08 14.93
C MET A 46 -20.19 9.60 15.05
N ALA A 47 -19.51 10.38 14.20
CA ALA A 47 -19.65 11.84 14.19
C ALA A 47 -21.07 12.28 13.78
N GLU A 48 -21.66 11.65 12.77
CA GLU A 48 -23.04 11.91 12.35
C GLU A 48 -24.04 11.56 13.47
N SER A 49 -23.85 10.43 14.16
CA SER A 49 -24.66 10.07 15.33
C SER A 49 -24.52 11.09 16.47
N ALA A 50 -23.30 11.54 16.78
CA ALA A 50 -23.07 12.56 17.80
C ALA A 50 -23.74 13.90 17.46
N LEU A 51 -23.64 14.33 16.20
CA LEU A 51 -24.33 15.53 15.71
C LEU A 51 -25.85 15.41 15.77
N SER A 52 -26.39 14.22 15.49
CA SER A 52 -27.83 13.94 15.63
C SER A 52 -28.29 14.08 17.07
N LEU A 53 -27.53 13.51 18.03
CA LEU A 53 -27.81 13.63 19.45
C LEU A 53 -27.79 15.09 19.91
N LEU A 54 -26.78 15.87 19.51
CA LEU A 54 -26.67 17.29 19.83
C LEU A 54 -27.81 18.13 19.25
N ARG A 55 -28.39 17.75 18.11
CA ARG A 55 -29.54 18.43 17.50
C ARG A 55 -30.87 18.04 18.17
N SER A 56 -30.94 16.85 18.77
CA SER A 56 -32.14 16.33 19.41
C SER A 56 -32.35 16.82 20.86
N VAL A 57 -31.36 17.53 21.41
CA VAL A 57 -31.42 18.23 22.71
C VAL A 57 -31.71 19.69 22.47
#